data_AF-A0A0G0WGF6-F1
#
_entry.id   AF-A0A0G0WGF6-F1
#
_cell.length_a   1.000
_cell.length_b   1.000
_cell.length_c   1.000
_cell.angle_alpha   90.00
_cell.angle_beta   90.00
_cell.angle_gamma   90.00
#
_symmetry.space_group_name_H-M   'P 1'
#
loop_
_entity.id
_entity.type
_entity.pdbx_description
1 polymer ?
#
loop_
_entity_poly.entity_id
_entity_poly.type
_entity_poly.pdbx_seq_one_letter_code
_entity_poly.pdbx_strand_id
1 'polypeptide(L)'
;MQKSIQALKYLAYLGIFIIPFLALVVSGTMFFPFITGKNFLFRIIIEITVALWAIVAIFEPRYRPKKTWIFLTLVFFTLGMALSSVFGANFYRSFWSNYERMEGLITFLHLFAYFTVLISF
;
A
#
# COMPACT_ATOMS: atom_id res chain seq x y z
N MET A 1 -22.56 15.19 7.95
CA MET A 1 -21.74 14.70 6.82
C MET A 1 -20.29 15.22 6.89
N GLN A 2 -20.05 16.53 6.96
CA GLN A 2 -18.70 17.09 6.94
C GLN A 2 -17.79 16.68 8.12
N LYS A 3 -18.35 16.58 9.34
CA LYS A 3 -17.62 16.05 10.51
C LYS A 3 -17.18 14.59 10.32
N SER A 4 -18.03 13.76 9.70
CA SER A 4 -17.74 12.35 9.42
C SER A 4 -16.61 12.20 8.39
N ILE A 5 -16.64 12.99 7.31
CA ILE A 5 -15.56 12.98 6.31
C ILE A 5 -14.24 13.47 6.93
N GLN A 6 -14.30 14.50 7.77
CA GLN A 6 -13.12 14.97 8.50
C GLN A 6 -12.52 13.89 9.42
N ALA A 7 -13.35 13.11 10.11
CA ALA A 7 -12.88 11.98 10.91
C ALA A 7 -12.19 10.90 10.06
N LEU A 8 -12.78 10.52 8.92
CA LEU A 8 -12.18 9.54 8.00
C LEU A 8 -10.82 10.01 7.47
N LYS A 9 -10.68 11.31 7.18
CA LYS A 9 -9.40 11.90 6.78
C LYS A 9 -8.33 11.78 7.86
N TYR A 10 -8.68 12.07 9.13
CA TYR A 10 -7.73 11.92 10.23
C TYR A 10 -7.31 10.46 10.44
N LEU A 11 -8.23 9.51 10.26
CA LEU A 11 -7.90 8.09 10.30
C LEU A 11 -6.98 7.68 9.13
N ALA A 12 -7.20 8.21 7.92
CA ALA A 12 -6.32 7.98 6.79
C ALA A 12 -4.92 8.58 7.04
N TYR A 13 -4.83 9.80 7.59
CA TYR A 13 -3.55 10.39 8.01
C TYR A 13 -2.83 9.53 9.04
N LEU A 14 -3.54 9.04 10.06
CA LEU A 14 -2.96 8.14 11.05
C LEU A 14 -2.36 6.90 10.39
N GLY A 15 -3.10 6.29 9.44
CA GLY A 15 -2.64 5.16 8.65
C GLY A 15 -1.38 5.44 7.82
N ILE A 16 -1.22 6.66 7.31
CA ILE A 16 0.00 7.11 6.62
C ILE A 16 1.17 7.26 7.60
N PHE A 17 0.95 8.01 8.68
CA PHE A 17 2.02 8.39 9.61
C PHE A 17 2.50 7.23 10.49
N ILE A 18 1.73 6.14 10.62
CA ILE A 18 2.16 4.96 11.37
C ILE A 18 3.15 4.07 10.58
N ILE A 19 3.19 4.17 9.24
CA ILE A 19 4.01 3.30 8.38
C ILE A 19 5.51 3.33 8.74
N PRO A 20 6.17 4.49 8.96
CA PRO A 20 7.59 4.51 9.33
C PRO A 20 7.90 3.76 10.63
N PHE A 21 6.95 3.70 11.57
CA PHE A 21 7.13 3.01 12.85
C PHE A 21 7.09 1.48 12.72
N LEU A 22 6.68 0.94 11.57
CA LEU A 22 6.80 -0.49 11.29
C LEU A 22 8.26 -0.98 11.31
N ALA A 23 9.23 -0.08 11.15
CA ALA A 23 10.65 -0.39 11.32
C ALA A 23 11.00 -0.87 12.75
N LEU A 24 10.18 -0.51 13.74
CA LEU A 24 10.38 -0.89 15.15
C LEU A 24 9.72 -2.24 15.49
N VAL A 25 8.97 -2.83 14.57
CA VAL A 25 8.27 -4.10 14.80
C VAL A 25 9.21 -5.28 14.56
N VAL A 26 9.37 -6.10 15.59
CA VAL A 26 10.08 -7.39 15.51
C VAL A 26 9.15 -8.49 16.03
N SER A 27 8.89 -9.51 15.21
CA SER A 27 7.93 -10.58 15.51
C SER A 27 8.66 -11.89 15.83
N GLY A 28 9.15 -12.03 17.07
CA GLY A 28 9.93 -13.20 17.50
C GLY A 28 9.22 -14.56 17.41
N THR A 29 7.90 -14.58 17.27
CA THR A 29 7.10 -15.81 17.10
C THR A 29 7.01 -16.30 15.65
N MET A 30 7.47 -15.49 14.68
CA MET A 30 7.48 -15.86 13.25
C MET A 30 8.85 -16.35 12.81
N PHE A 31 8.90 -17.19 11.77
CA PHE A 31 10.15 -17.78 11.27
C PHE A 31 11.16 -16.74 10.73
N PHE A 32 10.67 -15.61 10.18
CA PHE A 32 11.51 -14.45 9.83
C PHE A 32 11.12 -13.22 10.66
N PRO A 33 11.65 -13.08 11.90
CA PRO A 33 11.19 -12.08 12.87
C PRO A 33 11.27 -10.63 12.39
N PHE A 34 12.26 -10.33 11.55
CA PHE A 34 12.52 -8.97 11.05
C PHE A 34 11.80 -8.66 9.75
N ILE A 35 11.01 -9.59 9.19
CA ILE A 35 10.47 -9.45 7.83
C ILE A 35 8.98 -9.74 7.82
N THR A 36 8.54 -10.90 8.33
CA THR A 36 7.18 -11.36 8.08
C THR A 36 6.13 -10.51 8.78
N GLY A 37 6.28 -10.26 10.07
CA GLY A 37 5.27 -9.55 10.86
C GLY A 37 5.06 -8.11 10.39
N LYS A 38 6.15 -7.36 10.17
CA LYS A 38 6.06 -5.96 9.70
C LYS A 38 5.45 -5.84 8.31
N ASN A 39 5.69 -6.79 7.41
CA ASN A 39 5.08 -6.81 6.08
C ASN A 39 3.57 -7.11 6.13
N PHE A 40 3.12 -8.02 7.01
CA PHE A 40 1.69 -8.23 7.22
C PHE A 40 1.02 -6.98 7.80
N LEU A 41 1.62 -6.36 8.81
CA LEU A 41 1.11 -5.10 9.37
C LEU A 41 1.05 -3.99 8.31
N PHE A 42 2.09 -3.84 7.49
CA PHE A 42 2.09 -2.91 6.37
C PHE A 42 0.90 -3.13 5.46
N ARG A 43 0.68 -4.36 5.00
CA ARG A 43 -0.43 -4.68 4.07
C ARG A 43 -1.80 -4.35 4.68
N ILE A 44 -2.05 -4.78 5.91
CA ILE A 44 -3.32 -4.53 6.63
C ILE A 44 -3.57 -3.04 6.80
N ILE A 45 -2.55 -2.28 7.23
CA ILE A 45 -2.68 -0.83 7.43
C ILE A 45 -2.98 -0.14 6.10
N ILE A 46 -2.30 -0.52 5.01
CA ILE A 46 -2.53 0.06 3.69
C ILE A 46 -3.92 -0.27 3.17
N GLU A 47 -4.41 -1.50 3.28
CA GLU A 47 -5.77 -1.88 2.88
C GLU A 47 -6.84 -1.01 3.57
N ILE A 48 -6.71 -0.85 4.89
CA ILE A 48 -7.61 0.01 5.68
C ILE A 48 -7.49 1.47 5.24
N THR A 49 -6.26 1.97 5.09
CA THR A 49 -5.99 3.37 4.72
C THR A 49 -6.54 3.70 3.33
N VAL A 50 -6.39 2.78 2.37
CA VAL A 50 -6.93 2.91 1.02
C VAL A 50 -8.44 2.89 1.03
N ALA A 51 -9.08 2.04 1.84
CA ALA A 51 -10.53 2.01 1.97
C ALA A 51 -11.07 3.35 2.54
N LEU A 52 -10.44 3.88 3.59
CA LEU A 52 -10.78 5.18 4.18
C LEU A 52 -10.62 6.31 3.15
N TRP A 53 -9.49 6.32 2.43
CA TRP A 53 -9.22 7.28 1.39
C TRP A 53 -10.23 7.20 0.24
N ALA A 54 -10.59 6.00 -0.21
CA ALA A 54 -11.54 5.81 -1.30
C ALA A 54 -12.91 6.41 -0.97
N ILE A 55 -13.38 6.22 0.27
CA ILE A 55 -14.61 6.85 0.76
C ILE A 55 -14.49 8.37 0.68
N VAL A 56 -13.40 8.96 1.19
CA VAL A 56 -13.17 10.41 1.14
C VAL A 56 -13.12 10.92 -0.30
N ALA A 57 -12.42 10.23 -1.22
CA ALA A 57 -12.24 10.63 -2.61
C ALA A 57 -13.51 10.52 -3.47
N ILE A 58 -14.46 9.68 -3.07
CA ILE A 58 -15.81 9.60 -3.66
C ILE A 58 -16.60 10.88 -3.35
N PHE A 59 -16.63 11.29 -2.08
CA PHE A 59 -17.42 12.44 -1.62
C PHE A 59 -16.74 13.79 -1.87
N GLU A 60 -15.42 13.84 -1.83
CA GLU A 60 -14.63 15.06 -1.99
C GLU A 60 -13.62 14.90 -3.14
N PRO A 61 -13.96 15.32 -4.37
CA PRO A 61 -13.13 15.12 -5.56
C PRO A 61 -11.71 15.69 -5.46
N ARG A 62 -11.48 16.66 -4.56
CA ARG A 62 -10.15 17.23 -4.29
C ARG A 62 -9.14 16.22 -3.76
N TYR A 63 -9.60 15.11 -3.16
CA TYR A 63 -8.74 14.03 -2.63
C TYR A 63 -8.47 12.91 -3.65
N ARG A 64 -8.85 13.08 -4.93
CA ARG A 64 -8.50 12.13 -5.99
C ARG A 64 -7.03 12.32 -6.40
N PRO A 65 -6.35 11.25 -6.86
CA PRO A 65 -4.93 11.33 -7.13
C PRO A 65 -4.68 12.22 -8.35
N LYS A 66 -3.76 13.18 -8.21
CA LYS A 66 -3.40 14.09 -9.31
C LYS A 66 -2.57 13.32 -10.34
N LYS A 67 -2.94 13.45 -11.61
CA LYS A 67 -2.23 12.81 -12.74
C LYS A 67 -0.95 13.59 -13.09
N THR A 68 0.06 13.50 -12.23
CA THR A 68 1.40 14.04 -12.50
C THR A 68 2.22 13.05 -13.31
N TRP A 69 3.33 13.51 -13.91
CA TRP A 69 4.28 12.63 -14.58
C TRP A 69 4.78 11.51 -13.67
N ILE A 70 5.06 11.81 -12.39
CA ILE A 70 5.48 10.84 -11.38
C ILE A 70 4.40 9.77 -11.16
N PHE A 71 3.14 10.18 -11.03
CA PHE A 71 2.03 9.24 -10.87
C PHE A 71 1.91 8.31 -12.08
N LEU A 72 2.00 8.86 -13.29
CA LEU A 72 1.96 8.05 -14.52
C LEU A 72 3.14 7.08 -14.61
N THR A 73 4.36 7.51 -14.26
CA THR A 73 5.53 6.62 -14.20
C THR A 73 5.29 5.45 -13.25
N LEU A 74 4.76 5.71 -12.05
CA LEU A 74 4.48 4.64 -11.09
C LEU A 74 3.33 3.72 -11.52
N VAL A 75 2.33 4.24 -12.24
CA VAL A 75 1.30 3.41 -12.89
C VAL A 75 1.95 2.46 -13.90
N PHE A 76 2.74 2.97 -14.84
CA PHE A 76 3.38 2.13 -15.87
C PHE A 76 4.40 1.16 -15.28
N PHE A 77 5.15 1.58 -14.25
CA PHE A 77 6.05 0.70 -13.51
C PHE A 77 5.28 -0.46 -12.87
N THR A 78 4.19 -0.17 -12.15
CA THR A 78 3.38 -1.20 -11.47
C THR A 78 2.71 -2.14 -12.48
N LEU A 79 2.23 -1.62 -13.61
CA LEU A 79 1.71 -2.43 -14.72
C LEU A 79 2.81 -3.32 -15.32
N GLY A 80 4.02 -2.79 -15.53
CA GLY A 80 5.17 -3.57 -15.98
C GLY A 80 5.51 -4.71 -15.02
N MET A 81 5.51 -4.44 -13.72
CA MET A 81 5.69 -5.47 -12.68
C MET A 81 4.59 -6.53 -12.72
N ALA A 82 3.33 -6.13 -12.93
CA ALA A 82 2.21 -7.05 -13.05
C ALA A 82 2.35 -7.96 -14.28
N LEU A 83 2.64 -7.38 -15.44
CA LEU A 83 2.86 -8.13 -16.69
C LEU A 83 4.05 -9.08 -16.55
N SER A 84 5.18 -8.59 -16.06
CA SER A 84 6.37 -9.41 -15.81
C SER A 84 6.08 -10.57 -14.84
N SER A 85 5.23 -10.34 -13.83
CA SER A 85 4.83 -11.39 -12.90
C SER A 85 3.99 -12.47 -13.56
N VAL A 86 3.02 -12.09 -14.40
CA VAL A 86 2.11 -13.00 -15.12
C VAL A 86 2.86 -13.83 -16.17
N PHE A 87 3.75 -13.20 -16.94
CA PHE A 87 4.53 -13.87 -17.98
C PHE A 87 5.87 -14.45 -17.48
N GLY A 88 6.13 -14.38 -16.18
CA GLY A 88 7.34 -14.92 -15.57
C GLY A 88 7.31 -16.45 -15.45
N ALA A 89 8.49 -17.05 -15.23
CA ALA A 89 8.64 -18.51 -15.14
C ALA A 89 7.79 -19.16 -14.03
N ASN A 90 7.45 -18.41 -12.97
CA ASN A 90 6.61 -18.91 -11.88
C ASN A 90 5.74 -17.77 -11.32
N PHE A 91 4.50 -17.69 -11.78
CA PHE A 91 3.55 -16.67 -11.34
C PHE A 91 3.34 -16.66 -9.81
N TYR A 92 3.25 -17.83 -9.16
CA TYR A 92 3.02 -17.91 -7.72
C TYR A 92 4.15 -17.22 -6.93
N ARG A 93 5.41 -17.52 -7.28
CA ARG A 93 6.57 -16.86 -6.67
C ARG A 93 6.67 -15.38 -7.05
N SER A 94 6.33 -15.00 -8.28
CA SER A 94 6.32 -13.58 -8.67
C SER A 94 5.25 -12.78 -7.90
N PHE A 95 4.08 -13.39 -7.68
CA PHE A 95 2.95 -12.74 -7.03
C PHE A 95 3.16 -12.61 -5.51
N TRP A 96 3.49 -13.72 -4.85
CA TRP A 96 3.60 -13.79 -3.39
C TRP A 96 5.00 -13.56 -2.84
N SER A 97 6.04 -13.79 -3.66
CA SER A 97 7.42 -13.99 -3.19
C SER A 97 7.54 -15.20 -2.26
N ASN A 98 8.42 -15.11 -1.27
CA ASN A 98 8.56 -16.04 -0.16
C ASN A 98 8.50 -15.27 1.17
N TYR A 99 8.47 -15.99 2.30
CA TYR A 99 8.43 -15.35 3.61
C TYR A 99 9.74 -14.66 4.02
N GLU A 100 10.86 -15.06 3.42
CA GLU A 100 12.18 -14.48 3.67
C GLU A 100 12.30 -13.06 3.13
N ARG A 101 11.61 -12.72 2.04
CA ARG A 101 11.70 -11.38 1.42
C ARG A 101 10.36 -10.65 1.43
N MET A 102 9.28 -11.36 1.16
CA MET A 102 7.93 -10.82 1.00
C MET A 102 7.82 -9.68 -0.02
N GLU A 103 8.71 -9.63 -1.02
CA GLU A 103 8.76 -8.60 -2.06
C GLU A 103 8.16 -9.08 -3.39
N GLY A 104 6.91 -9.58 -3.35
CA GLY A 104 6.18 -10.00 -4.54
C GLY A 104 5.39 -8.86 -5.18
N LEU A 105 4.71 -9.14 -6.29
CA LEU A 105 3.77 -8.19 -6.93
C LEU A 105 2.79 -7.59 -5.92
N ILE A 106 2.30 -8.41 -4.97
CA ILE A 106 1.38 -7.94 -3.94
C ILE A 106 1.96 -6.75 -3.15
N THR A 107 3.26 -6.75 -2.84
CA THR A 107 3.92 -5.65 -2.12
C THR A 107 4.03 -4.41 -3.01
N PHE A 108 4.35 -4.57 -4.30
CA PHE A 108 4.34 -3.46 -5.25
C PHE A 108 2.95 -2.83 -5.42
N LEU A 109 1.88 -3.63 -5.42
CA LEU A 109 0.50 -3.12 -5.45
C LEU A 109 0.18 -2.30 -4.19
N HIS A 110 0.59 -2.77 -3.01
CA HIS A 110 0.39 -2.03 -1.76
C HIS A 110 1.24 -0.75 -1.72
N LEU A 111 2.48 -0.77 -2.22
CA LEU A 111 3.32 0.43 -2.32
C LEU A 111 2.70 1.46 -3.28
N PHE A 112 2.18 1.02 -4.43
CA PHE A 112 1.48 1.89 -5.36
C PHE A 112 0.19 2.46 -4.76
N ALA A 113 -0.58 1.64 -4.03
CA ALA A 113 -1.77 2.09 -3.34
C ALA A 113 -1.43 3.12 -2.24
N TYR A 114 -0.38 2.86 -1.45
CA TYR A 114 0.12 3.80 -0.45
C TYR A 114 0.54 5.13 -1.07
N PHE A 115 1.31 5.09 -2.16
CA PHE A 115 1.71 6.28 -2.91
C PHE A 115 0.50 7.06 -3.42
N THR A 116 -0.52 6.36 -3.96
CA THR A 116 -1.75 6.98 -4.46
C THR A 116 -2.48 7.74 -3.35
N VAL A 117 -2.57 7.15 -2.15
CA VAL A 117 -3.16 7.83 -1.00
C VAL A 117 -2.31 9.02 -0.56
N LEU A 118 -0.98 8.89 -0.52
CA LEU A 118 -0.05 9.95 -0.13
C LEU A 118 -0.19 11.21 -0.99
N ILE A 119 -0.27 11.07 -2.31
CA ILE A 119 -0.37 12.23 -3.23
C ILE A 119 -1.76 12.86 -3.29
N SER A 120 -2.73 12.21 -2.66
CA SER A 120 -4.12 12.61 -2.64
C SER A 120 -4.45 13.56 -1.50
N PHE A 121 -3.64 13.59 -0.45
CA PHE A 121 -3.77 14.48 0.71
C PHE A 121 -2.82 15.68 0.59
#